data_AF-A0A9D4HZG6-F1
#
_entry.id   AF-A0A9D4HZG6-F1
#
_cell.length_a   1.000
_cell.length_b   1.000
_cell.length_c   1.000
_cell.angle_alpha   90.00
_cell.angle_beta   90.00
_cell.angle_gamma   90.00
#
_symmetry.space_group_name_H-M   'P 1'
#
loop_
_entity.id
_entity.type
_entity.pdbx_description
1 polymer ?
#
loop_
_entity_poly.entity_id
_entity_poly.type
_entity_poly.pdbx_seq_one_letter_code
_entity_poly.pdbx_strand_id
1 'polypeptide(L)'
;MPRKQCKVRLYCPHPGCDKQEFASAGISQKVRQVIDIDGFYNLACDNLECMKCRRRVLSWSHAILSQLDIGHRVQFPCILTAKHACDMSMVLLLRNRGLGNSCSQIRNKVYEQHHEAWLKQNAHYLTDCEGFIDASQSGLLVNVLIAELPERNPLPRHRWFMNIYIQDVFQRLDEIKASITSVSERILKMDSTKKVVKKLAGHPAKTAL
;
A
#
# COMPACT_ATOMS: atom_id res chain seq x y z
N MET A 1 -2.17 -11.86 -10.57
CA MET A 1 -3.52 -11.96 -11.17
C MET A 1 -4.27 -13.10 -10.48
N PRO A 2 -5.13 -12.81 -9.48
CA PRO A 2 -5.77 -13.81 -8.63
C PRO A 2 -6.41 -14.99 -9.35
N ARG A 3 -7.19 -14.72 -10.41
CA ARG A 3 -7.87 -15.76 -11.20
C ARG A 3 -6.90 -16.80 -11.78
N LYS A 4 -5.79 -16.33 -12.37
CA LYS A 4 -4.80 -17.19 -13.04
C LYS A 4 -3.84 -17.84 -12.05
N GLN A 5 -3.36 -17.09 -11.07
CA GLN A 5 -2.40 -17.57 -10.07
C GLN A 5 -3.04 -18.59 -9.12
N CYS A 6 -4.26 -18.32 -8.65
CA CYS A 6 -4.94 -19.18 -7.68
C CYS A 6 -5.89 -20.20 -8.35
N LYS A 7 -6.04 -20.17 -9.68
CA LYS A 7 -6.97 -21.04 -10.45
C LYS A 7 -8.41 -21.03 -9.92
N VAL A 8 -8.90 -19.85 -9.52
CA VAL A 8 -10.24 -19.65 -8.94
C VAL A 8 -11.20 -18.98 -9.93
N ARG A 9 -12.50 -19.20 -9.73
CA ARG A 9 -13.56 -18.44 -10.42
C ARG A 9 -13.93 -17.21 -9.59
N LEU A 10 -14.11 -16.07 -10.27
CA LEU A 10 -14.44 -14.79 -9.63
C LEU A 10 -15.76 -14.27 -10.19
N TYR A 11 -16.60 -13.75 -9.32
CA TYR A 11 -17.97 -13.38 -9.65
C TYR A 11 -18.23 -11.89 -9.43
N CYS A 12 -19.12 -11.32 -10.23
CA CYS A 12 -19.47 -9.90 -10.13
C CYS A 12 -20.17 -9.58 -8.80
N PRO A 13 -19.66 -8.65 -7.98
CA PRO A 13 -20.27 -8.28 -6.70
C PRO A 13 -21.47 -7.33 -6.85
N HIS A 14 -21.82 -6.92 -8.07
CA HIS A 14 -22.89 -5.94 -8.28
C HIS A 14 -24.28 -6.58 -8.12
N PRO A 15 -25.20 -5.98 -7.33
CA PRO A 15 -26.58 -6.46 -7.22
C PRO A 15 -27.24 -6.48 -8.61
N GLY A 16 -27.97 -7.56 -8.92
CA GLY A 16 -28.59 -7.79 -10.23
C GLY A 16 -27.71 -8.50 -11.26
N CYS A 17 -26.45 -8.82 -10.94
CA CYS A 17 -25.58 -9.60 -11.81
C CYS A 17 -25.60 -11.12 -11.56
N ASP A 18 -26.39 -11.62 -10.59
CA ASP A 18 -26.59 -13.04 -10.27
C ASP A 18 -25.30 -13.87 -10.22
N LYS A 19 -24.24 -13.31 -9.63
CA LYS A 19 -22.90 -13.93 -9.59
C LYS A 19 -22.40 -14.33 -10.98
N GLN A 20 -22.60 -13.47 -11.99
CA GLN A 20 -21.98 -13.62 -13.30
C GLN A 20 -20.46 -13.74 -13.16
N GLU A 21 -19.87 -14.79 -13.75
CA GLU A 21 -18.42 -14.97 -13.77
C GLU A 21 -17.76 -13.84 -14.58
N PHE A 22 -16.66 -13.30 -14.05
CA PHE A 22 -15.85 -12.30 -14.74
C PHE A 22 -15.09 -12.89 -15.93
N ALA A 23 -15.11 -12.18 -17.05
CA ALA A 23 -14.20 -12.42 -18.17
C ALA A 23 -12.87 -11.66 -17.93
N SER A 24 -11.76 -12.19 -18.46
CA SER A 24 -10.49 -11.44 -18.46
C SER A 24 -10.55 -10.35 -19.53
N ALA A 25 -10.22 -9.12 -19.16
CA ALA A 25 -10.22 -7.95 -20.05
C ALA A 25 -8.80 -7.37 -20.23
N GLY A 26 -7.77 -8.22 -20.11
CA GLY A 26 -6.37 -7.85 -20.29
C GLY A 26 -5.74 -7.11 -19.12
N ILE A 27 -4.53 -6.60 -19.32
CA ILE A 27 -3.77 -5.84 -18.33
C ILE A 27 -4.29 -4.39 -18.29
N SER A 28 -4.40 -3.82 -17.10
CA SER A 28 -4.70 -2.41 -16.89
C SER A 28 -3.60 -1.54 -17.49
N GLN A 29 -3.99 -0.61 -18.36
CA GLN A 29 -3.09 0.42 -18.89
C GLN A 29 -2.48 1.30 -17.79
N LYS A 30 -3.14 1.40 -16.64
CA LYS A 30 -2.63 2.13 -15.49
C LYS A 30 -1.83 1.20 -14.59
N VAL A 31 -0.51 1.41 -14.56
CA VAL A 31 0.40 0.88 -13.55
C VAL A 31 0.29 1.76 -12.30
N ARG A 32 0.27 1.13 -11.12
CA ARG A 32 0.25 1.84 -9.84
C ARG A 32 1.62 1.75 -9.20
N GLN A 33 2.10 2.87 -8.72
CA GLN A 33 3.24 2.88 -7.84
C GLN A 33 2.78 2.45 -6.45
N VAL A 34 3.35 1.36 -5.94
CA VAL A 34 3.13 0.86 -4.59
C VAL A 34 4.15 1.51 -3.67
N ILE A 35 3.65 2.03 -2.55
CA ILE A 35 4.47 2.62 -1.50
C ILE A 35 4.73 1.57 -0.46
N ASP A 36 6.01 1.28 -0.28
CA ASP A 36 6.55 0.39 0.74
C ASP A 36 7.37 1.20 1.76
N ILE A 37 7.84 0.53 2.80
CA ILE A 37 8.70 1.11 3.84
C ILE A 37 10.04 1.56 3.25
N ASP A 38 10.64 0.74 2.38
CA ASP A 38 12.00 0.97 1.85
C ASP A 38 12.04 1.64 0.47
N GLY A 39 10.89 1.85 -0.16
CA GLY A 39 10.84 2.56 -1.43
C GLY A 39 9.52 2.40 -2.17
N PHE A 40 9.65 2.21 -3.48
CA PHE A 40 8.51 2.06 -4.38
C PHE A 40 8.73 0.92 -5.36
N TYR A 41 7.64 0.24 -5.71
CA TYR A 41 7.63 -0.71 -6.82
C TYR A 41 6.39 -0.54 -7.68
N ASN A 42 6.45 -1.00 -8.92
CA ASN A 42 5.36 -0.84 -9.88
C ASN A 42 4.46 -2.07 -9.90
N LEU A 43 3.15 -1.87 -9.75
CA LEU A 43 2.15 -2.92 -9.78
C LEU A 43 1.25 -2.77 -11.02
N ALA A 44 1.31 -3.77 -11.90
CA ALA A 44 0.37 -3.96 -12.98
C ALA A 44 -0.72 -4.96 -12.54
N CYS A 45 -1.99 -4.63 -12.83
CA CYS A 45 -3.14 -5.46 -12.48
C CYS A 45 -3.90 -5.89 -13.74
N ASP A 46 -4.57 -7.03 -13.73
CA ASP A 46 -5.58 -7.38 -14.73
C ASP A 46 -6.89 -6.65 -14.47
N ASN A 47 -7.55 -6.35 -15.57
CA ASN A 47 -8.95 -5.98 -15.59
C ASN A 47 -9.81 -7.22 -15.73
N LEU A 48 -10.87 -7.26 -14.94
CA LEU A 48 -11.95 -8.22 -15.02
C LEU A 48 -13.19 -7.49 -15.52
N GLU A 49 -13.87 -8.03 -16.52
CA GLU A 49 -15.10 -7.44 -17.10
C GLU A 49 -16.29 -8.36 -16.85
N CYS A 50 -17.37 -7.80 -16.31
CA CYS A 50 -18.63 -8.53 -16.16
C CYS A 50 -19.41 -8.46 -17.47
N MET A 51 -19.77 -9.61 -18.04
CA MET A 51 -20.49 -9.64 -19.33
C MET A 51 -21.94 -9.15 -19.23
N LYS A 52 -22.53 -9.15 -18.03
CA LYS A 52 -23.91 -8.70 -17.78
C LYS A 52 -24.01 -7.18 -17.61
N CYS A 53 -23.23 -6.59 -16.69
CA CYS A 53 -23.27 -5.14 -16.43
C CYS A 53 -22.17 -4.32 -17.15
N ARG A 54 -21.28 -4.98 -17.92
CA ARG A 54 -20.16 -4.37 -18.67
C ARG A 54 -19.17 -3.55 -17.83
N ARG A 55 -19.23 -3.67 -16.49
CA ARG A 55 -18.29 -2.97 -15.60
C ARG A 55 -16.93 -3.69 -15.60
N ARG A 56 -15.89 -2.88 -15.68
CA ARG A 56 -14.49 -3.31 -15.52
C ARG A 56 -14.01 -3.02 -14.11
N VAL A 57 -13.42 -4.02 -13.48
CA VAL A 57 -12.84 -3.92 -12.12
C VAL A 57 -11.43 -4.47 -12.12
N LEU A 58 -10.58 -3.94 -11.25
CA LEU A 58 -9.24 -4.48 -11.05
C LEU A 58 -9.35 -5.78 -10.28
N SER A 59 -8.60 -6.79 -10.71
CA SER A 59 -8.55 -8.10 -10.04
C SER A 59 -8.01 -8.03 -8.61
N TRP A 60 -7.15 -7.06 -8.31
CA TRP A 60 -6.58 -6.77 -6.98
C TRP A 60 -7.48 -5.86 -6.13
N SER A 61 -8.69 -5.54 -6.60
CA SER A 61 -9.62 -4.77 -5.77
C SER A 61 -10.13 -5.61 -4.61
N HIS A 62 -10.37 -4.98 -3.46
CA HIS A 62 -10.80 -5.69 -2.26
C HIS A 62 -12.09 -6.51 -2.48
N ALA A 63 -13.05 -6.01 -3.27
CA ALA A 63 -14.28 -6.73 -3.59
C ALA A 63 -14.07 -8.04 -4.38
N ILE A 64 -12.90 -8.19 -5.01
CA ILE A 64 -12.50 -9.41 -5.71
C ILE A 64 -11.69 -10.30 -4.76
N LEU A 65 -10.71 -9.72 -4.06
CA LEU A 65 -9.88 -10.46 -3.10
C LEU A 65 -10.67 -11.01 -1.91
N SER A 66 -11.80 -10.40 -1.57
CA SER A 66 -12.71 -10.89 -0.51
C SER A 66 -13.42 -12.19 -0.88
N GLN A 67 -13.47 -12.57 -2.17
CA GLN A 67 -14.03 -13.84 -2.63
C GLN A 67 -13.05 -15.00 -2.47
N LEU A 68 -11.76 -14.70 -2.27
CA LEU A 68 -10.73 -15.70 -2.01
C LEU A 68 -10.78 -16.14 -0.55
N ASP A 69 -10.36 -17.38 -0.32
CA ASP A 69 -9.99 -17.83 1.02
C ASP A 69 -8.76 -17.06 1.54
N ILE A 70 -8.56 -17.14 2.85
CA ILE A 70 -7.53 -16.38 3.56
C ILE A 70 -6.13 -16.70 3.01
N GLY A 71 -5.85 -17.97 2.69
CA GLY A 71 -4.53 -18.42 2.22
C GLY A 71 -4.15 -17.83 0.85
N HIS A 72 -5.09 -17.70 -0.06
CA HIS A 72 -4.83 -17.00 -1.33
C HIS A 72 -4.84 -15.49 -1.17
N ARG A 73 -5.68 -14.92 -0.29
CA ARG A 73 -5.77 -13.47 -0.08
C ARG A 73 -4.44 -12.86 0.38
N VAL A 74 -3.68 -13.54 1.23
CA VAL A 74 -2.39 -13.04 1.73
C VAL A 74 -1.30 -12.92 0.65
N GLN A 75 -1.48 -13.57 -0.51
CA GLN A 75 -0.57 -13.43 -1.65
C GLN A 75 -0.71 -12.08 -2.39
N PHE A 76 -1.70 -11.26 -2.01
CA PHE A 76 -1.98 -9.95 -2.60
C PHE A 76 -1.84 -8.84 -1.55
N PRO A 77 -0.62 -8.57 -1.05
CA PRO A 77 -0.39 -7.73 0.13
C PRO A 77 -0.39 -6.23 -0.21
N CYS A 78 -1.42 -5.72 -0.88
CA CYS A 78 -1.55 -4.29 -1.14
C CYS A 78 -2.97 -3.76 -1.04
N ILE A 79 -3.11 -2.53 -0.54
CA ILE A 79 -4.36 -1.76 -0.63
C ILE A 79 -4.29 -0.81 -1.81
N LEU A 80 -5.17 -1.01 -2.79
CA LEU A 80 -5.22 -0.19 -3.99
C LEU A 80 -6.00 1.12 -3.77
N THR A 81 -5.46 2.22 -4.29
CA THR A 81 -6.17 3.49 -4.46
C THR A 81 -6.26 3.87 -5.94
N ALA A 82 -6.86 5.03 -6.23
CA ALA A 82 -7.04 5.51 -7.60
C ALA A 82 -5.71 5.66 -8.35
N LYS A 83 -4.67 6.21 -7.68
CA LYS A 83 -3.36 6.51 -8.28
C LYS A 83 -2.23 5.63 -7.77
N HIS A 84 -2.22 5.30 -6.48
CA HIS A 84 -1.15 4.55 -5.83
C HIS A 84 -1.69 3.26 -5.22
N ALA A 85 -0.80 2.40 -4.76
CA ALA A 85 -1.13 1.34 -3.80
C ALA A 85 -0.26 1.48 -2.55
N CYS A 86 -0.70 0.88 -1.45
CA CYS A 86 0.08 0.81 -0.21
C CYS A 86 0.38 -0.64 0.09
N ASP A 87 1.65 -0.96 0.31
CA ASP A 87 2.06 -2.29 0.74
C ASP A 87 1.51 -2.61 2.14
N MET A 88 1.23 -3.87 2.42
CA MET A 88 0.77 -4.30 3.74
C MET A 88 1.79 -4.01 4.84
N SER A 89 3.09 -4.03 4.57
CA SER A 89 4.14 -3.62 5.51
C SER A 89 3.86 -2.21 6.07
N MET A 90 3.55 -1.27 5.18
CA MET A 90 3.23 0.11 5.50
C MET A 90 1.86 0.23 6.18
N VAL A 91 0.89 -0.58 5.77
CA VAL A 91 -0.42 -0.66 6.45
C VAL A 91 -0.25 -1.13 7.89
N LEU A 92 0.63 -2.09 8.16
CA LEU A 92 0.90 -2.57 9.52
C LEU A 92 1.49 -1.46 10.41
N LEU A 93 2.38 -0.61 9.88
CA LEU A 93 2.85 0.58 10.60
C LEU A 93 1.70 1.54 10.92
N LEU A 94 0.78 1.75 9.97
CA LEU A 94 -0.39 2.61 10.16
C LEU A 94 -1.37 2.08 11.22
N ARG A 95 -1.40 0.77 11.49
CA ARG A 95 -2.26 0.18 12.52
C ARG A 95 -1.83 0.53 13.94
N ASN A 96 -0.53 0.77 14.16
CA ASN A 96 0.00 1.11 15.49
C ASN A 96 -0.21 2.60 15.84
N ARG A 97 -1.48 3.01 15.96
CA ARG A 97 -1.84 4.40 16.26
C ARG A 97 -1.72 4.67 17.76
N GLY A 98 -0.96 5.70 18.10
CA GLY A 98 -0.79 6.20 19.47
C GLY A 98 -0.36 7.66 19.49
N LEU A 99 -0.15 8.19 20.70
CA LEU A 99 0.53 9.48 20.87
C LEU A 99 1.93 9.36 20.25
N GLY A 100 2.28 10.24 19.31
CA GLY A 100 3.54 10.18 18.56
C GLY A 100 3.50 9.36 17.25
N ASN A 101 2.48 8.52 17.01
CA ASN A 101 2.35 7.69 15.80
C ASN A 101 1.17 8.15 14.93
N SER A 102 1.20 9.42 14.50
CA SER A 102 0.23 9.96 13.54
C SER A 102 0.62 9.60 12.10
N CYS A 103 -0.32 9.66 11.14
CA CYS A 103 0.00 9.46 9.72
C CYS A 103 0.99 10.49 9.18
N SER A 104 1.06 11.70 9.77
CA SER A 104 2.08 12.68 9.42
C SER A 104 3.47 12.25 9.90
N GLN A 105 3.56 11.73 11.13
CA GLN A 105 4.81 11.21 11.68
C GLN A 105 5.29 9.97 10.91
N ILE A 106 4.39 9.04 10.61
CA ILE A 106 4.70 7.86 9.80
C ILE A 106 5.17 8.26 8.40
N ARG A 107 4.50 9.21 7.75
CA ARG A 107 4.95 9.75 6.45
C ARG A 107 6.36 10.33 6.54
N ASN A 108 6.67 11.10 7.58
CA ASN A 108 8.00 11.70 7.73
C ASN A 108 9.07 10.64 7.95
N LYS A 109 8.80 9.62 8.77
CA LYS A 109 9.71 8.48 8.95
C LYS A 109 10.01 7.76 7.63
N VAL A 110 8.97 7.44 6.86
CA VAL A 110 9.13 6.79 5.55
C VAL A 110 9.81 7.72 4.55
N TYR A 111 9.58 9.03 4.63
CA TYR A 111 10.31 10.00 3.82
C TYR A 111 11.80 9.99 4.10
N GLU A 112 12.22 10.01 5.36
CA GLU A 112 13.63 9.93 5.74
C GLU A 112 14.24 8.58 5.31
N GLN A 113 13.52 7.48 5.50
CA GLN A 113 13.97 6.14 5.09
C GLN A 113 14.15 6.02 3.57
N HIS A 114 13.17 6.51 2.79
CA HIS A 114 13.29 6.58 1.32
C HIS A 114 14.43 7.50 0.90
N HIS A 115 14.64 8.60 1.62
CA HIS A 115 15.73 9.52 1.33
C HIS A 115 17.09 8.88 1.56
N GLU A 116 17.27 8.16 2.68
CA GLU A 116 18.48 7.43 2.99
C GLU A 116 18.75 6.32 1.96
N ALA A 117 17.73 5.54 1.60
CA ALA A 117 17.85 4.50 0.58
C ALA A 117 18.28 5.06 -0.79
N TRP A 118 17.68 6.18 -1.20
CA TRP A 118 18.05 6.88 -2.44
C TRP A 118 19.48 7.44 -2.39
N LEU A 119 19.89 8.05 -1.27
CA LEU A 119 21.26 8.55 -1.12
C LEU A 119 22.29 7.42 -1.18
N LYS A 120 22.02 6.27 -0.55
CA LYS A 120 22.88 5.08 -0.63
C LYS A 120 23.02 4.58 -2.07
N GLN A 121 21.92 4.47 -2.80
CA GLN A 121 21.94 4.06 -4.21
C GLN A 121 22.74 5.03 -5.09
N ASN A 122 22.58 6.34 -4.87
CA ASN A 122 23.35 7.34 -5.60
C ASN A 122 24.83 7.31 -5.26
N ALA A 123 25.18 7.13 -3.98
CA ALA A 123 26.58 7.00 -3.58
C ALA A 123 27.23 5.81 -4.27
N HIS A 124 26.58 4.64 -4.28
CA HIS A 124 27.05 3.47 -5.02
C HIS A 124 27.20 3.75 -6.52
N TYR A 125 26.19 4.34 -7.16
CA TYR A 125 26.25 4.69 -8.57
C TYR A 125 27.41 5.63 -8.90
N LEU A 126 27.65 6.66 -8.08
CA LEU A 126 28.75 7.60 -8.29
C LEU A 126 30.10 6.93 -8.10
N THR A 127 30.26 6.07 -7.09
CA THR A 127 31.48 5.27 -6.91
C THR A 127 31.74 4.35 -8.10
N ASP A 128 30.72 3.72 -8.66
CA ASP A 128 30.86 2.89 -9.86
C ASP A 128 31.26 3.76 -11.08
N CYS A 129 30.68 4.95 -11.22
CA CYS A 129 31.00 5.91 -12.27
C CYS A 129 32.46 6.37 -12.24
N GLU A 130 33.04 6.57 -11.05
CA GLU A 130 34.46 6.92 -10.90
C GLU A 130 35.36 5.87 -11.54
N GLY A 131 35.10 4.58 -11.31
CA GLY A 131 35.86 3.49 -11.94
C GLY A 131 35.78 3.50 -13.46
N PHE A 132 34.62 3.84 -14.04
CA PHE A 132 34.47 3.98 -15.49
C PHE A 132 35.20 5.21 -16.04
N ILE A 133 35.23 6.32 -15.29
CA ILE A 133 36.00 7.52 -15.65
C ILE A 133 37.50 7.20 -15.68
N ASP A 134 38.02 6.55 -14.64
CA ASP A 134 39.44 6.19 -14.55
C ASP A 134 39.85 5.22 -15.67
N ALA A 135 38.99 4.24 -15.98
CA ALA A 135 39.19 3.34 -17.13
C ALA A 135 39.17 4.10 -18.47
N SER A 136 38.38 5.16 -18.60
CA SER A 136 38.40 6.01 -19.79
C SER A 136 39.67 6.84 -19.88
N GLN A 137 40.13 7.41 -18.76
CA GLN A 137 41.37 8.21 -18.70
C GLN A 137 42.62 7.38 -19.02
N SER A 138 42.64 6.11 -18.62
CA SER A 138 43.71 5.16 -18.94
C SER A 138 43.63 4.59 -20.37
N GLY A 139 42.63 4.99 -21.16
CA GLY A 139 42.44 4.56 -22.55
C GLY A 139 41.83 3.16 -22.71
N LEU A 140 41.36 2.53 -21.64
CA LEU A 140 40.67 1.23 -21.70
C LEU A 140 39.24 1.34 -22.23
N LEU A 141 38.58 2.49 -21.99
CA LEU A 141 37.22 2.78 -22.45
C LEU A 141 37.18 4.08 -23.26
N VAL A 142 36.32 4.13 -24.27
CA VAL A 142 36.11 5.30 -25.14
C VAL A 142 34.64 5.73 -25.06
N ASN A 143 34.38 7.04 -25.03
CA ASN A 143 33.04 7.64 -24.99
C ASN A 143 32.19 7.22 -23.77
N VAL A 144 32.75 7.29 -22.56
CA VAL A 144 31.98 7.09 -21.32
C VAL A 144 31.00 8.25 -21.13
N LEU A 145 29.70 7.92 -21.11
CA LEU A 145 28.61 8.85 -20.82
C LEU A 145 27.99 8.49 -19.47
N ILE A 146 28.12 9.37 -18.49
CA ILE A 146 27.49 9.22 -17.18
C ILE A 146 26.11 9.86 -17.23
N ALA A 147 25.09 9.10 -16.89
CA ALA A 147 23.73 9.61 -16.77
C ALA A 147 23.59 10.48 -15.51
N GLU A 148 22.76 11.51 -15.58
CA GLU A 148 22.41 12.32 -14.42
C GLU A 148 21.61 11.50 -13.39
N LEU A 149 21.75 11.86 -12.11
CA LEU A 149 21.07 11.16 -11.02
C LEU A 149 19.54 11.28 -11.18
N PRO A 150 18.79 10.20 -10.96
CA PRO A 150 17.34 10.21 -11.09
C PRO A 150 16.70 11.07 -9.98
N GLU A 151 15.67 11.83 -10.34
CA GLU A 151 14.86 12.58 -9.38
C GLU A 151 14.14 11.62 -8.41
N ARG A 152 14.00 12.03 -7.15
CA ARG A 152 13.28 11.24 -6.14
C ARG A 152 11.79 11.23 -6.40
N ASN A 153 11.19 10.06 -6.21
CA ASN A 153 9.74 9.92 -6.25
C ASN A 153 9.09 10.57 -5.01
N PRO A 154 8.13 11.51 -5.17
CA PRO A 154 7.52 12.19 -4.06
C PRO A 154 6.50 11.29 -3.34
N LEU A 155 6.59 11.23 -2.01
CA LEU A 155 5.57 10.55 -1.20
C LEU A 155 4.25 11.32 -1.18
N PRO A 156 3.09 10.62 -1.18
CA PRO A 156 1.79 11.24 -0.98
C PRO A 156 1.71 12.03 0.32
N ARG A 157 0.72 12.94 0.40
CA ARG A 157 0.45 13.69 1.63
C ARG A 157 -0.11 12.79 2.73
N HIS A 158 0.03 13.20 3.99
CA HIS A 158 -0.47 12.46 5.16
C HIS A 158 -1.96 12.06 5.06
N ARG A 159 -2.81 12.86 4.37
CA ARG A 159 -4.22 12.54 4.12
C ARG A 159 -4.42 11.27 3.31
N TRP A 160 -3.49 10.96 2.41
CA TRP A 160 -3.54 9.71 1.63
C TRP A 160 -3.31 8.50 2.54
N PHE A 161 -2.32 8.55 3.44
CA PHE A 161 -2.09 7.50 4.44
C PHE A 161 -3.26 7.33 5.40
N MET A 162 -3.94 8.43 5.78
CA MET A 162 -5.19 8.35 6.54
C MET A 162 -6.28 7.60 5.77
N ASN A 163 -6.42 7.85 4.47
CA ASN A 163 -7.39 7.13 3.63
C ASN A 163 -7.06 5.63 3.52
N ILE A 164 -5.78 5.27 3.37
CA ILE A 164 -5.33 3.87 3.40
C ILE A 164 -5.71 3.20 4.71
N TYR A 165 -5.41 3.83 5.85
CA TYR A 165 -5.75 3.30 7.16
C TYR A 165 -7.26 3.08 7.31
N ILE A 166 -8.07 4.05 6.87
CA ILE A 166 -9.54 3.92 6.89
C ILE A 166 -9.98 2.73 6.03
N GLN A 167 -9.42 2.57 4.83
CA GLN A 167 -9.71 1.42 3.97
C GLN A 167 -9.31 0.09 4.63
N ASP A 168 -8.12 -0.03 5.21
CA ASP A 168 -7.70 -1.22 5.95
C ASP A 168 -8.68 -1.60 7.07
N VAL A 169 -9.14 -0.61 7.84
CA VAL A 169 -10.12 -0.82 8.90
C VAL A 169 -11.46 -1.31 8.34
N PHE A 170 -11.94 -0.73 7.23
CA PHE A 170 -13.17 -1.19 6.58
C PHE A 170 -13.06 -2.62 6.08
N GLN A 171 -11.91 -3.01 5.51
CA GLN A 171 -11.68 -4.34 4.97
C GLN A 171 -11.68 -5.45 6.02
N ARG A 172 -11.37 -5.11 7.28
CA ARG A 172 -11.31 -6.05 8.42
C ARG A 172 -12.37 -5.77 9.47
N LEU A 173 -13.38 -4.97 9.14
CA LEU A 173 -14.33 -4.45 10.11
C LEU A 173 -15.11 -5.59 10.80
N ASP A 174 -15.47 -6.63 10.06
CA ASP A 174 -16.16 -7.80 10.61
C ASP A 174 -15.23 -8.64 11.50
N GLU A 175 -13.96 -8.81 11.13
CA GLU A 175 -12.94 -9.47 11.95
C GLU A 175 -12.71 -8.71 13.27
N ILE A 176 -12.60 -7.39 13.18
CA ILE A 176 -12.44 -6.51 14.35
C ILE A 176 -13.66 -6.61 15.26
N LYS A 177 -14.88 -6.58 14.70
CA LYS A 177 -16.11 -6.77 15.48
C LYS A 177 -16.13 -8.14 16.15
N ALA A 178 -15.86 -9.20 15.40
CA ALA A 178 -15.85 -10.57 15.90
C ALA A 178 -14.82 -10.76 17.03
N SER A 179 -13.62 -10.21 16.85
CA SER A 179 -12.55 -10.22 17.86
C SER A 179 -12.98 -9.51 19.14
N ILE A 180 -13.59 -8.32 19.03
CA ILE A 180 -14.10 -7.59 20.20
C ILE A 180 -15.22 -8.41 20.87
N THR A 181 -16.22 -8.89 20.12
CA THR A 181 -17.33 -9.66 20.68
C THR A 181 -16.89 -10.97 21.33
N SER A 182 -15.84 -11.62 20.81
CA SER A 182 -15.29 -12.85 21.37
C SER A 182 -14.65 -12.62 22.74
N VAL A 183 -14.11 -11.43 23.00
CA VAL A 183 -13.47 -11.09 24.27
C VAL A 183 -14.45 -10.47 25.25
N SER A 184 -15.39 -9.65 24.76
CA SER A 184 -16.25 -8.83 25.62
C SER A 184 -17.68 -9.36 25.81
N GLU A 185 -18.06 -10.46 25.15
CA GLU A 185 -19.40 -11.11 25.09
C GLU A 185 -20.58 -10.22 24.63
N ARG A 186 -20.62 -8.93 24.99
CA ARG A 186 -21.55 -7.90 24.50
C ARG A 186 -20.82 -6.57 24.29
N ILE A 187 -20.95 -5.98 23.10
CA ILE A 187 -20.54 -4.59 22.85
C ILE A 187 -21.66 -3.69 23.39
N LEU A 188 -21.53 -3.23 24.63
CA LEU A 188 -22.51 -2.35 25.29
C LEU A 188 -22.57 -0.95 24.65
N LYS A 189 -21.42 -0.42 24.18
CA LYS A 189 -21.33 0.89 23.52
C LYS A 189 -20.00 1.06 22.80
N MET A 190 -20.04 1.47 21.54
CA MET A 190 -18.84 1.83 20.78
C MET A 190 -18.71 3.37 20.81
N ASP A 191 -18.04 3.90 21.85
CA ASP A 191 -17.80 5.35 21.99
C ASP A 191 -16.58 5.77 21.14
N SER A 192 -16.54 7.02 20.68
CA SER A 192 -15.47 7.51 19.80
C SER A 192 -14.09 7.40 20.46
N THR A 193 -13.11 6.83 19.75
CA THR A 193 -11.72 6.62 20.20
C THR A 193 -11.05 7.89 20.72
N LYS A 194 -11.45 9.08 20.24
CA LYS A 194 -10.94 10.37 20.75
C LYS A 194 -11.23 10.57 22.25
N LYS A 195 -12.36 10.09 22.78
CA LYS A 195 -12.69 10.21 24.20
C LYS A 195 -11.86 9.25 25.06
N VAL A 196 -11.62 8.04 24.56
CA VAL A 196 -10.82 7.02 25.25
C VAL A 196 -9.36 7.47 25.34
N VAL A 197 -8.76 7.91 24.23
CA VAL A 197 -7.39 8.43 24.22
C VAL A 197 -7.25 9.66 25.13
N LYS A 198 -8.25 10.56 25.16
CA LYS A 198 -8.23 11.74 26.02
C LYS A 198 -8.39 11.41 27.51
N LYS A 199 -9.08 10.31 27.86
CA LYS A 199 -9.16 9.80 29.23
C LYS A 199 -7.87 9.08 29.66
N LEU A 200 -7.27 8.30 28.75
CA LEU A 200 -6.03 7.57 29.01
C LEU A 200 -4.78 8.47 29.03
N ALA A 201 -4.79 9.59 28.32
CA ALA A 201 -3.69 10.57 28.31
C ALA A 201 -3.51 11.30 29.67
N GLY A 202 -4.46 11.15 30.61
CA GLY A 202 -4.44 11.78 31.92
C GLY A 202 -4.45 13.32 31.88
N HIS A 203 -4.28 13.94 33.04
CA HIS A 203 -4.07 15.39 33.17
C HIS A 203 -2.81 15.99 32.47
N PRO A 204 -1.72 15.26 32.17
CA PRO A 204 -0.52 15.87 31.59
C PRO A 204 -0.59 16.09 30.06
N ALA A 205 -1.73 15.87 29.41
CA ALA A 205 -1.90 16.16 27.98
C ALA A 205 -1.69 17.65 27.60
N LYS A 206 -1.54 18.54 28.58
CA LYS A 206 -1.26 19.98 28.40
C LYS A 206 0.18 20.41 28.71
N THR A 207 1.07 19.48 29.09
CA THR A 207 2.40 19.82 29.60
C THR A 207 3.54 19.59 28.60
N ALA A 208 3.25 19.16 27.37
CA ALA A 208 4.24 19.13 26.30
C ALA A 208 4.21 20.47 25.55
N LEU A 209 5.10 21.38 25.95
CA LEU A 209 5.59 22.51 25.16
C LEU A 209 6.59 21.99 24.12
#